data_AF-A0A3D3FR72-F1
#
_entry.id   AF-A0A3D3FR72-F1
#
_cell.length_a   1.000
_cell.length_b   1.000
_cell.length_c   1.000
_cell.angle_alpha   90.00
_cell.angle_beta   90.00
_cell.angle_gamma   90.00
#
_symmetry.space_group_name_H-M   'P 1'
#
loop_
_entity.id
_entity.type
_entity.pdbx_description
1 polymer ?
#
loop_
_entity_poly.entity_id
_entity_poly.type
_entity_poly.pdbx_seq_one_letter_code
_entity_poly.pdbx_strand_id
1 'polypeptide(L)' 'MPEAYVVWFARKGWPEGEIGELLASLYAIKENGLEELLRPLVRGRT' A
#
# COMPACT_ATOMS: atom_id res chain seq x y z
N MET A 1 7.75 -4.24 -0.59
CA MET A 1 8.28 -2.89 -0.86
C MET A 1 8.81 -2.30 0.44
N PRO A 2 9.93 -1.56 0.44
CA PRO A 2 10.41 -0.89 1.64
C PRO A 2 9.40 0.14 2.16
N GLU A 3 9.14 0.14 3.47
CA GLU A 3 8.18 1.05 4.11
C GLU A 3 8.57 2.52 3.94
N ALA A 4 9.86 2.83 4.07
CA ALA A 4 10.40 4.17 3.91
C ALA A 4 10.02 4.84 2.58
N TYR A 5 9.83 4.04 1.52
CA TYR A 5 9.46 4.54 0.20
C TYR A 5 8.00 5.00 0.13
N VAL A 6 7.10 4.23 0.75
CA VAL A 6 5.67 4.56 0.82
C VAL A 6 5.46 5.79 1.72
N VAL A 7 6.15 5.84 2.85
CA VAL A 7 6.11 6.99 3.78
C VAL A 7 6.65 8.26 3.13
N TRP A 8 7.68 8.15 2.30
CA TRP A 8 8.21 9.30 1.56
C TRP A 8 7.17 9.89 0.61
N PHE A 9 6.43 9.05 -0.12
CA PHE A 9 5.33 9.52 -0.97
C PHE A 9 4.17 10.10 -0.17
N ALA A 10 3.83 9.55 1.00
CA ALA A 10 2.81 10.12 1.88
C ALA A 10 3.13 11.58 2.28
N ARG A 11 4.42 11.91 2.40
CA ARG A 11 4.89 13.27 2.73
C ARG A 11 5.02 14.18 1.51
N LYS A 12 5.39 13.64 0.35
CA LYS A 12 5.67 14.41 -0.87
C LYS A 12 4.44 14.60 -1.76
N GLY A 13 3.44 13.73 -1.64
CA GLY A 13 2.31 13.59 -2.55
C GLY A 13 2.44 12.33 -3.40
N TRP A 14 1.30 11.71 -3.69
CA TRP A 14 1.23 10.49 -4.51
C TRP A 14 1.42 10.81 -5.99
N PRO A 15 2.05 9.91 -6.78
CA PRO A 15 2.06 10.04 -8.23
C PRO A 15 0.62 9.99 -8.78
N GLU A 16 0.37 10.59 -9.93
CA GLU A 16 -0.96 10.53 -10.55
C GLU A 16 -1.24 9.14 -11.13
N GLY A 17 -2.53 8.82 -11.23
CA GLY A 17 -3.04 7.57 -11.79
C GLY A 17 -3.06 6.40 -10.82
N GLU A 18 -3.33 5.22 -11.37
CA GLU A 18 -3.61 3.99 -10.61
C GLU A 18 -2.50 3.63 -9.61
N ILE A 19 -1.23 3.85 -9.98
CA ILE A 19 -0.10 3.55 -9.09
C ILE A 19 -0.11 4.41 -7.83
N GLY A 20 -0.50 5.69 -7.92
CA GLY A 20 -0.63 6.55 -6.76
C GLY A 20 -1.75 6.13 -5.83
N GLU A 21 -2.89 5.76 -6.41
CA GLU A 21 -4.04 5.26 -5.66
C GLU A 21 -3.70 3.95 -4.92
N LEU A 22 -2.96 3.05 -5.58
CA LEU A 22 -2.49 1.81 -4.97
C LEU A 22 -1.45 2.07 -3.86
N LEU A 23 -0.55 3.03 -4.04
CA LEU A 23 0.44 3.42 -3.03
C LEU A 23 -0.23 4.07 -1.81
N ALA A 24 -1.22 4.93 -2.02
CA ALA A 24 -2.01 5.53 -0.94
C ALA A 24 -2.80 4.46 -0.17
N SER A 25 -3.39 3.49 -0.88
CA SER A 25 -4.09 2.36 -0.27
C SER A 25 -3.12 1.47 0.54
N LEU A 26 -1.95 1.18 0.00
CA LEU A 26 -0.90 0.43 0.68
C LEU A 26 -0.43 1.15 1.95
N TYR A 27 -0.29 2.47 1.89
CA TYR A 27 0.07 3.29 3.05
C TYR A 27 -0.97 3.17 4.17
N ALA A 28 -2.26 3.35 3.84
CA ALA A 28 -3.34 3.24 4.80
C ALA A 28 -3.40 1.84 5.45
N ILE A 29 -3.19 0.78 4.67
CA ILE A 29 -3.13 -0.60 5.19
C ILE A 29 -1.99 -0.75 6.20
N LYS A 30 -0.81 -0.21 5.89
CA LYS A 30 0.37 -0.30 6.75
C LYS A 30 0.21 0.50 8.04
N GLU A 31 -0.24 1.74 7.94
CA GLU A 31 -0.40 2.62 9.10
C GLU A 31 -1.42 2.08 10.11
N ASN A 32 -2.42 1.32 9.63
CA ASN A 32 -3.43 0.68 10.48
C ASN A 32 -3.10 -0.78 10.84
N GLY A 33 -1.97 -1.33 10.40
CA GLY A 33 -1.58 -2.73 10.67
C GLY A 33 -2.50 -3.77 10.02
N LEU A 34 -3.17 -3.45 8.92
CA LEU A 34 -4.19 -4.29 8.27
C LEU A 34 -3.61 -5.27 7.23
N GLU A 35 -2.29 -5.49 7.25
CA GLU A 35 -1.58 -6.27 6.24
C GLU A 35 -2.02 -7.74 6.19
N GLU A 36 -2.47 -8.27 7.33
CA GLU A 36 -3.05 -9.62 7.44
C GLU A 36 -4.26 -9.82 6.53
N LEU A 37 -5.06 -8.77 6.29
CA LEU A 37 -6.22 -8.83 5.39
C LEU A 37 -5.84 -9.13 3.94
N LEU A 38 -4.61 -8.82 3.53
CA LEU A 38 -4.12 -9.08 2.17
C LEU A 38 -3.67 -10.53 1.97
N ARG A 39 -3.32 -11.26 3.04
CA ARG A 39 -2.84 -12.65 2.96
C ARG A 39 -3.77 -13.60 2.19
N PRO A 40 -5.10 -13.62 2.40
CA PRO A 40 -5.99 -14.49 1.64
C PRO A 40 -6.06 -14.11 0.15
N LEU A 41 -5.93 -12.82 -0.19
CA LEU A 41 -6.00 -12.34 -1.57
C LEU A 41 -4.76 -12.76 -2.38
N VAL A 42 -3.59 -12.80 -1.76
CA VAL A 42 -2.34 -13.27 -2.40
C VAL A 42 -2.39 -14.77 -2.71
N ARG A 43 -3.12 -15.56 -1.90
CA ARG A 43 -3.23 -17.01 -2.05
C ARG A 43 -4.44 -17.48 -2.88
N GLY A 44 -5.35 -16.57 -3.25
CA GLY A 44 -6.60 -16.87 -3.96
C GLY A 44 -6.50 -17.30 -5.43
N ARG A 45 -5.38 -17.86 -5.88
CA ARG A 45 -5.30 -18.62 -7.14
C ARG A 45 -5.27 -20.10 -6.80
N THR A 46 -6.45 -20.67 -6.60
CA THR A 46 -6.70 -22.12 -6.67
C THR A 46 -7.74 -22.36 -7.74
#